data_AF-A0A382Y1I4-F1
#
_entry.id   AF-A0A382Y1I4-F1
#
_cell.length_a   1.000
_cell.length_b   1.000
_cell.length_c   1.000
_cell.angle_alpha   90.00
_cell.angle_beta   90.00
_cell.angle_gamma   90.00
#
_symmetry.space_group_name_H-M   'P 1'
#
loop_
_entity.id
_entity.type
_entity.pdbx_description
1 polymer ?
#
loop_
_entity_poly.entity_id
_entity_poly.type
_entity_poly.pdbx_seq_one_letter_code
_entity_poly.pdbx_strand_id
1 'polypeptide(L)'
;MDRRTFMNRAAVAAATTFTAEMTLSQRAEAFEGVMIDGLPYHLATPILCEPDRARSMLPPGSNVGSGGAPTSKLVAGMADPRLPSMPKNPTLLDFYRYRIPNPSHLLQSANLAMKNGMDEKVILACLL
;
A
#
# COMPACT_ATOMS: atom_id res chain seq x y z
N MET A 1 10.17 8.97 -13.66
CA MET A 1 10.55 8.03 -14.74
C MET A 1 10.39 8.76 -16.07
N ASP A 2 11.43 8.87 -16.90
CA ASP A 2 11.23 9.37 -18.28
C ASP A 2 10.58 8.28 -19.13
N ARG A 3 9.43 8.59 -19.73
CA ARG A 3 8.60 7.63 -20.48
C ARG A 3 9.33 7.03 -21.67
N ARG A 4 10.15 7.83 -22.38
CA ARG A 4 10.84 7.39 -23.60
C ARG A 4 11.94 6.40 -23.24
N THR A 5 12.72 6.75 -22.23
CA THR A 5 13.76 5.86 -21.69
C THR A 5 13.18 4.55 -21.16
N PHE A 6 12.01 4.60 -20.50
CA PHE A 6 11.30 3.41 -20.03
C PHE A 6 10.85 2.49 -21.18
N MET A 7 10.13 3.03 -22.17
CA MET A 7 9.64 2.24 -23.31
C MET A 7 10.79 1.59 -24.09
N ASN A 8 11.90 2.32 -24.27
CA ASN A 8 13.07 1.78 -24.96
C ASN A 8 13.70 0.60 -24.18
N ARG A 9 13.79 0.71 -22.85
CA ARG A 9 14.30 -0.39 -22.01
C ARG A 9 13.36 -1.59 -22.01
N ALA A 10 12.06 -1.38 -21.90
CA ALA A 10 11.06 -2.44 -21.96
C ALA A 10 11.09 -3.17 -23.31
N ALA A 11 11.24 -2.43 -24.40
CA ALA A 11 11.32 -3.01 -25.75
C ALA A 11 12.57 -3.87 -25.93
N VAL A 12 13.72 -3.38 -25.46
CA VAL A 12 14.98 -4.15 -25.51
C VAL A 12 14.89 -5.42 -24.66
N ALA A 13 14.32 -5.34 -23.47
CA ALA A 13 14.17 -6.49 -22.59
C ALA A 13 13.18 -7.53 -23.16
N ALA A 14 12.02 -7.11 -23.65
CA ALA A 14 11.05 -8.02 -24.28
C ALA A 14 11.59 -8.66 -25.58
N ALA A 15 12.40 -7.93 -26.36
CA ALA A 15 12.97 -8.46 -27.59
C ALA A 15 13.85 -9.71 -27.37
N THR A 16 14.41 -9.89 -26.17
CA THR A 16 15.21 -11.08 -25.81
C THR A 16 14.38 -12.35 -25.64
N THR A 17 13.07 -12.23 -25.43
CA THR A 17 12.15 -13.36 -25.25
C THR A 17 11.42 -13.74 -26.54
N PHE A 18 11.57 -12.95 -27.61
CA PHE A 18 10.90 -13.18 -28.87
C PHE A 18 11.56 -14.31 -29.66
N THR A 19 10.74 -15.26 -30.12
CA THR A 19 11.17 -16.31 -31.06
C THR A 19 10.49 -16.12 -32.42
N ALA A 20 11.06 -16.74 -33.46
CA ALA A 20 10.55 -16.64 -34.83
C ALA A 20 9.09 -17.12 -34.96
N GLU A 21 8.72 -18.13 -34.18
CA GLU A 21 7.39 -18.78 -34.20
C GLU A 21 6.31 -18.00 -33.42
N MET A 22 6.68 -17.00 -32.62
CA MET A 22 5.69 -16.25 -31.85
C MET A 22 4.82 -15.35 -32.74
N THR A 23 3.52 -15.40 -32.49
CA THR A 23 2.54 -14.48 -33.10
C THR A 23 2.72 -13.05 -32.61
N LEU A 24 2.19 -12.08 -33.35
CA LEU A 24 2.20 -10.67 -32.94
C LEU A 24 1.58 -10.46 -31.55
N SER A 25 0.44 -11.12 -31.29
CA SER A 25 -0.24 -11.03 -29.99
C SER A 25 0.61 -11.59 -28.85
N GLN A 26 1.30 -12.72 -29.05
CA GLN A 26 2.20 -13.28 -28.04
C GLN A 26 3.40 -12.38 -27.76
N ARG A 27 3.93 -11.70 -28.79
CA ARG A 27 4.99 -10.70 -28.61
C ARG A 27 4.48 -9.46 -27.87
N ALA A 28 3.25 -9.03 -28.14
CA ALA A 28 2.60 -7.94 -27.42
C ALA A 28 2.40 -8.29 -25.95
N GLU A 29 1.93 -9.49 -25.63
CA GLU A 29 1.76 -9.97 -24.25
C GLU A 29 3.09 -10.08 -23.50
N ALA A 30 4.15 -10.60 -24.14
CA ALA A 30 5.49 -10.61 -23.57
C ALA A 30 6.05 -9.19 -23.32
N PHE A 31 5.75 -8.24 -24.20
CA PHE A 31 6.13 -6.84 -24.03
C PHE A 31 5.34 -6.16 -22.91
N GLU A 32 4.03 -6.40 -22.82
CA GLU A 32 3.17 -5.93 -21.74
C GLU A 32 3.62 -6.46 -20.38
N GLY A 33 4.01 -7.74 -20.29
CA GLY A 33 4.57 -8.34 -19.07
C GLY A 33 5.81 -7.59 -18.57
N VAL A 34 6.76 -7.30 -19.48
CA VAL A 34 7.97 -6.53 -19.16
C VAL A 34 7.64 -5.09 -18.74
N MET A 35 6.66 -4.46 -19.38
CA MET A 35 6.18 -3.14 -18.99
C MET A 35 5.55 -3.14 -17.60
N ILE A 36 4.72 -4.14 -17.28
CA ILE A 36 4.08 -4.30 -15.98
C ILE A 36 5.15 -4.48 -14.88
N ASP A 37 6.17 -5.30 -15.13
CA ASP A 37 7.25 -5.54 -14.16
C ASP A 37 8.18 -4.34 -13.98
N GLY A 38 8.40 -3.56 -15.05
CA GLY A 38 9.26 -2.38 -15.01
C GLY A 38 8.59 -1.11 -14.46
N LEU A 39 7.27 -1.13 -14.25
CA LEU A 39 6.56 -0.03 -13.61
C LEU A 39 6.95 0.05 -12.12
N PRO A 40 7.26 1.25 -11.59
CA PRO A 40 7.47 1.41 -10.17
C PRO A 40 6.16 1.09 -9.44
N TYR A 41 6.15 0.00 -8.68
CA TYR A 41 5.03 -0.31 -7.80
C TYR A 41 4.95 0.76 -6.71
N HIS A 42 3.88 1.55 -6.72
CA HIS A 42 3.52 2.35 -5.58
C HIS A 42 2.93 1.43 -4.51
N LEU A 43 3.66 1.24 -3.42
CA LEU A 43 3.09 0.74 -2.18
C LEU A 43 2.14 1.82 -1.65
N ALA A 44 0.87 1.78 -2.07
CA ALA A 44 -0.15 2.64 -1.51
C ALA A 44 -0.31 2.28 -0.03
N THR A 45 -0.18 3.27 0.86
CA THR A 45 -0.61 3.11 2.25
C THR A 45 -2.14 3.02 2.28
N PRO A 46 -2.73 2.16 3.11
CA PRO A 46 -4.17 2.21 3.34
C PRO A 46 -4.55 3.60 3.86
N ILE A 47 -5.70 4.10 3.41
CA ILE A 47 -6.20 5.47 3.67
C ILE A 47 -6.21 5.82 5.17
N LEU A 48 -6.33 4.83 6.06
CA LEU A 48 -6.23 4.99 7.51
C LEU A 48 -4.86 5.48 8.04
N CYS A 49 -3.80 5.38 7.25
CA CYS A 49 -2.42 5.64 7.68
C CYS A 49 -1.79 6.89 7.06
N GLU A 50 -2.51 7.69 6.26
CA GLU A 50 -1.99 8.96 5.75
C GLU A 50 -2.34 10.12 6.72
N PRO A 51 -1.36 10.95 7.13
CA PRO A 51 -1.60 12.10 8.03
C PRO A 51 -2.32 13.29 7.34
N ASP A 52 -2.46 13.28 6.01
CA ASP A 52 -3.10 14.36 5.25
C ASP A 52 -4.62 14.18 5.16
N ARG A 53 -5.35 14.98 5.96
CA ARG A 53 -6.82 15.00 6.06
C ARG A 53 -7.53 15.17 4.71
N ALA A 54 -6.90 15.86 3.75
CA ALA A 54 -7.47 16.09 2.42
C ALA A 54 -7.58 14.80 1.60
N ARG A 55 -6.64 13.86 1.73
CA ARG A 55 -6.71 12.55 1.06
C ARG A 55 -7.58 11.54 1.80
N SER A 56 -7.62 11.60 3.13
CA SER A 56 -8.47 10.75 3.97
C SER A 56 -9.97 10.91 3.69
N MET A 57 -10.38 12.01 3.06
CA MET A 57 -11.77 12.34 2.75
C MET A 57 -12.14 12.09 1.28
N LEU A 58 -11.23 11.58 0.44
CA LEU A 58 -11.60 11.23 -0.93
C LEU A 58 -12.41 9.93 -0.96
N PRO A 59 -13.32 9.77 -1.95
CA PRO A 59 -14.14 8.58 -2.07
C PRO A 59 -13.29 7.31 -2.23
N PRO A 60 -13.78 6.14 -1.75
CA PRO A 60 -13.12 4.86 -1.94
C PRO A 60 -12.84 4.60 -3.42
N GLY A 61 -11.58 4.32 -3.79
CA GLY A 61 -11.15 4.15 -5.19
C GLY A 61 -10.43 5.35 -5.80
N SER A 62 -10.30 6.45 -5.06
CA SER A 62 -9.51 7.64 -5.44
C SER A 62 -7.98 7.47 -5.36
N ASN A 63 -7.48 6.26 -5.09
CA ASN A 63 -6.05 5.91 -5.18
C ASN A 63 -5.53 5.92 -6.64
N VAL A 64 -6.14 6.71 -7.51
CA VAL A 64 -5.56 7.07 -8.80
C VAL A 64 -4.57 8.20 -8.52
N GLY A 65 -3.33 7.82 -8.22
CA GLY A 65 -2.23 8.76 -8.42
C GLY A 65 -2.33 9.33 -9.84
N SER A 66 -1.95 10.59 -10.04
CA SER A 66 -1.89 11.23 -11.36
C SER A 66 -1.12 10.34 -12.33
N GLY A 67 -1.82 9.50 -13.11
CA GLY A 67 -1.18 8.44 -13.88
C GLY A 67 -1.96 7.15 -14.15
N GLY A 68 -3.13 6.92 -13.55
CA GLY A 68 -4.08 5.90 -14.06
C GLY A 68 -3.62 4.43 -14.07
N ALA A 69 -2.46 4.10 -13.49
CA ALA A 69 -2.03 2.71 -13.36
C ALA A 69 -2.78 2.03 -12.19
N PRO A 70 -3.25 0.78 -12.32
CA PRO A 70 -3.92 0.05 -11.24
C PRO A 70 -2.97 -0.04 -10.04
N THR A 71 -3.36 0.59 -8.94
CA THR A 71 -2.47 0.92 -7.84
C THR A 71 -2.38 -0.21 -6.82
N SER A 72 -1.13 -0.56 -6.52
CA SER A 72 -0.66 -1.48 -5.48
C SER A 72 -0.94 -2.98 -5.73
N LYS A 73 0.14 -3.78 -5.78
CA LYS A 73 0.05 -5.14 -5.25
C LYS A 73 -0.28 -4.97 -3.77
N LEU A 74 -1.51 -5.27 -3.38
CA LEU A 74 -1.86 -5.43 -1.98
C LEU A 74 -1.01 -6.59 -1.48
N VAL A 75 0.11 -6.29 -0.83
CA VAL A 75 0.92 -7.31 -0.15
C VAL A 75 0.18 -7.68 1.13
N ALA A 76 -0.95 -8.37 0.98
CA ALA A 76 -1.71 -8.90 2.09
C ALA A 76 -0.88 -10.01 2.74
N GLY A 77 -0.30 -9.72 3.92
CA GLY A 77 0.34 -10.72 4.76
C GLY A 77 1.88 -10.81 4.69
N MET A 78 2.59 -9.90 4.02
CA MET A 78 4.06 -9.79 4.18
C MET A 78 4.42 -8.55 4.99
N ALA A 79 5.56 -8.62 5.69
CA ALA A 79 6.12 -7.49 6.42
C ALA A 79 6.37 -6.33 5.44
N ASP A 80 5.63 -5.22 5.58
CA ASP A 80 5.90 -4.01 4.81
C ASP A 80 7.32 -3.53 5.14
N PRO A 81 8.27 -3.54 4.18
CA PRO A 81 9.66 -3.19 4.42
C PRO A 81 9.85 -1.72 4.83
N ARG A 82 8.82 -0.87 4.69
CA ARG A 82 8.82 0.52 5.14
C ARG A 82 8.53 0.66 6.63
N LEU A 83 7.87 -0.32 7.23
CA LEU A 83 7.56 -0.29 8.65
C LEU A 83 8.78 -0.75 9.45
N PRO A 84 9.16 -0.04 10.52
CA PRO A 84 10.25 -0.51 11.37
C PRO A 84 9.91 -1.85 12.00
N SER A 85 10.93 -2.69 12.20
CA SER A 85 10.79 -3.96 12.89
C SER A 85 10.31 -3.73 14.32
N MET A 86 9.39 -4.58 14.77
CA MET A 86 8.84 -4.53 16.13
C MET A 86 9.70 -5.38 17.07
N PRO A 87 9.77 -5.07 18.37
CA PRO A 87 10.39 -5.96 19.35
C PRO A 87 9.83 -7.39 19.31
N LYS A 88 10.63 -8.38 19.73
CA LYS A 88 10.25 -9.81 19.71
C LYS A 88 8.96 -10.10 20.49
N ASN A 89 8.77 -9.42 21.62
CA ASN A 89 7.58 -9.51 22.46
C ASN A 89 6.95 -8.12 22.55
N PRO A 90 6.12 -7.73 21.58
CA PRO A 90 5.58 -6.37 21.54
C PRO A 90 4.53 -6.14 22.62
N THR A 91 4.56 -4.94 23.20
CA THR A 91 3.50 -4.42 24.05
C THR A 91 2.47 -3.66 23.22
N LEU A 92 1.30 -3.34 23.80
CA LEU A 92 0.30 -2.50 23.14
C LEU A 92 0.88 -1.14 22.72
N LEU A 93 1.73 -0.54 23.55
CA LEU A 93 2.40 0.73 23.22
C LEU A 93 3.33 0.61 22.01
N ASP A 94 3.94 -0.55 21.80
CA ASP A 94 4.77 -0.79 20.62
C ASP A 94 3.91 -0.80 19.36
N PHE A 95 2.70 -1.36 19.38
CA PHE A 95 1.78 -1.26 18.24
C PHE A 95 1.44 0.19 17.90
N TYR A 96 1.17 1.02 18.91
CA TYR A 96 0.94 2.43 18.70
C TYR A 96 2.13 3.14 18.05
N ARG A 97 3.35 2.85 18.51
CA ARG A 97 4.57 3.47 17.97
C ARG A 97 4.91 3.00 16.56
N TYR A 98 4.74 1.71 16.31
CA TYR A 98 5.28 1.06 15.11
C TYR A 98 4.26 0.82 14.01
N ARG A 99 2.95 0.86 14.31
CA ARG A 99 1.88 0.50 13.37
C ARG A 99 0.77 1.54 13.27
N ILE A 100 0.57 2.40 14.27
CA ILE A 100 -0.53 3.39 14.30
C ILE A 100 0.06 4.82 14.32
N PRO A 101 0.33 5.43 13.15
CA PRO A 101 0.96 6.75 13.08
C PRO A 101 0.11 7.87 13.70
N ASN A 102 -1.22 7.74 13.67
CA ASN A 102 -2.15 8.69 14.27
C ASN A 102 -3.19 7.97 15.15
N PRO A 103 -2.94 7.86 16.47
CA PRO A 103 -3.84 7.14 17.37
C PRO A 103 -5.04 7.96 17.87
N SER A 104 -5.21 9.19 17.38
CA SER A 104 -6.18 10.15 17.94
C SER A 104 -7.60 9.59 17.99
N HIS A 105 -8.03 8.88 16.94
CA HIS A 105 -9.37 8.29 16.89
C HIS A 105 -9.59 7.23 17.98
N LEU A 106 -8.65 6.30 18.12
CA LEU A 106 -8.71 5.23 19.13
C LEU A 106 -8.71 5.81 20.55
N LEU A 107 -7.82 6.78 20.81
CA LEU A 107 -7.74 7.44 22.11
C LEU A 107 -9.02 8.23 22.44
N GLN A 108 -9.63 8.88 21.45
CA GLN A 108 -10.90 9.61 21.64
C GLN A 108 -12.05 8.64 21.94
N SER A 109 -12.17 7.53 21.20
CA SER A 109 -13.17 6.50 21.43
C SER A 109 -13.01 5.87 22.82
N ALA A 110 -11.79 5.50 23.20
CA ALA A 110 -11.51 4.92 24.52
C ALA A 110 -11.80 5.92 25.66
N ASN A 111 -11.40 7.19 25.50
CA ASN A 111 -11.70 8.23 26.50
C ASN A 111 -13.21 8.48 26.65
N LEU A 112 -13.96 8.44 25.55
CA LEU A 112 -15.43 8.53 25.62
C LEU A 112 -16.04 7.33 26.36
N ALA A 113 -15.57 6.11 26.08
CA ALA A 113 -16.01 4.91 26.79
C ALA A 113 -15.69 4.97 28.29
N MET A 114 -14.50 5.45 28.66
CA MET A 114 -14.10 5.69 30.06
C MET A 114 -15.01 6.69 30.75
N LYS A 115 -15.30 7.83 30.11
CA LYS A 115 -16.18 8.88 30.67
C LYS A 115 -17.62 8.39 30.87
N ASN A 116 -18.07 7.44 30.06
CA ASN A 116 -19.38 6.84 30.17
C ASN A 116 -19.43 5.67 31.16
N GLY A 117 -18.32 5.34 31.86
CA GLY A 117 -18.28 4.28 32.86
C GLY A 117 -18.41 2.86 32.28
N MET A 118 -17.99 2.67 31.02
CA MET A 118 -18.02 1.35 30.38
C MET A 118 -17.01 0.38 31.01
N ASP A 119 -17.24 -0.92 30.84
CA ASP A 119 -16.33 -1.98 31.31
C ASP A 119 -14.93 -1.86 30.68
N GLU A 120 -13.90 -2.27 31.42
CA GLU A 120 -12.50 -2.21 30.97
C GLU A 120 -12.27 -2.95 29.65
N LYS A 121 -13.01 -4.04 29.40
CA LYS A 121 -12.91 -4.77 28.12
C LYS A 121 -13.40 -3.94 26.95
N VAL A 122 -14.42 -3.11 27.15
CA VAL A 122 -14.96 -2.21 26.13
C VAL A 122 -13.97 -1.08 25.87
N ILE A 123 -13.40 -0.51 26.93
CA ILE A 123 -12.37 0.54 26.82
C ILE A 123 -11.15 0.00 26.06
N LEU A 124 -10.70 -1.22 26.39
CA LEU A 124 -9.59 -1.87 25.70
C LEU A 124 -9.93 -2.18 24.24
N ALA A 125 -11.16 -2.62 23.94
CA ALA A 125 -11.61 -2.84 22.57
C ALA A 125 -11.58 -1.55 21.73
N CYS A 126 -11.81 -0.38 22.33
CA CYS A 126 -11.67 0.90 21.64
C CYS A 126 -10.21 1.31 21.38
N LEU A 127 -9.23 0.67 22.03
CA LEU A 127 -7.79 0.92 21.85
C LEU A 127 -7.14 -0.02 20.82
N LEU A 128 -7.89 -0.94 20.20
CA LEU A 128 -7.43 -1.94 19.23
C LEU A 128 -8.10 -1.71 17.87
#